data_AF-A0A8X7R531-F1
#
_entry.id   AF-A0A8X7R531-F1
#
_cell.length_a   1.000
_cell.length_b   1.000
_cell.length_c   1.000
_cell.angle_alpha   90.00
_cell.angle_beta   90.00
_cell.angle_gamma   90.00
#
_symmetry.space_group_name_H-M   'P 1'
#
loop_
_entity.id
_entity.type
_entity.pdbx_description
1 polymer ?
#
loop_
_entity_poly.entity_id
_entity_poly.type
_entity_poly.pdbx_seq_one_letter_code
_entity_poly.pdbx_strand_id
1 'polypeptide(L)'
;MASCGTGVTACILALGLHRLGKTEVPVYDGSWTEWATEPDLPMEGEGWYLLNNIKDQTNQHIDARSKARFDGTAPEPRKGIRSGHIPGSKCVPFPQMLDSSSHTLLPTEDAEEMI
;
A
#
# COMPACT_ATOMS: atom_id res chain seq x y z
N MET A 1 0.87 1.06 8.13
CA MET A 1 1.35 -0.18 7.47
C MET A 1 1.43 0.06 5.96
N ALA A 2 2.42 -0.50 5.28
CA ALA A 2 2.55 -0.43 3.83
C ALA A 2 2.42 -1.83 3.18
N SER A 3 1.79 -1.89 2.01
CA SER A 3 1.72 -3.10 1.18
C SER A 3 1.97 -2.78 -0.29
N CYS A 4 2.19 -3.81 -1.11
CA CYS A 4 2.20 -3.69 -2.56
C CYS A 4 1.68 -4.99 -3.21
N GLY A 5 2.19 -5.37 -4.38
CA GLY A 5 1.92 -6.70 -4.94
C GLY A 5 2.44 -7.84 -4.06
N THR A 6 3.69 -7.78 -3.61
CA THR A 6 4.41 -8.86 -2.89
C THR A 6 5.39 -8.35 -1.82
N GLY A 7 5.04 -7.29 -1.09
CA GLY A 7 5.88 -6.73 -0.02
C GLY A 7 7.03 -5.82 -0.47
N VAL A 8 7.79 -6.19 -1.51
CA VAL A 8 9.06 -5.51 -1.84
C VAL A 8 8.92 -4.00 -2.10
N THR A 9 8.02 -3.60 -3.00
CA THR A 9 7.82 -2.17 -3.34
C THR A 9 7.25 -1.36 -2.16
N ALA A 10 6.62 -2.00 -1.18
CA ALA A 10 6.09 -1.32 0.00
C ALA A 10 7.20 -0.69 0.85
N CYS A 11 8.43 -1.22 0.77
CA CYS A 11 9.61 -0.65 1.42
C CYS A 11 9.92 0.77 0.96
N ILE A 12 9.54 1.16 -0.27
CA ILE A 12 9.71 2.53 -0.75
C ILE A 12 8.82 3.48 0.05
N LEU A 13 7.54 3.11 0.25
CA LEU A 13 6.62 3.90 1.06
C LEU A 13 7.06 3.92 2.53
N ALA A 14 7.48 2.78 3.07
CA ALA A 14 7.97 2.70 4.45
C ALA A 14 9.21 3.58 4.67
N LEU A 15 10.17 3.56 3.75
CA LEU A 15 11.36 4.41 3.82
C LEU A 15 11.02 5.90 3.64
N GLY A 16 10.12 6.23 2.73
CA GLY A 16 9.62 7.60 2.56
C GLY A 16 8.98 8.13 3.85
N LEU A 17 8.08 7.35 4.45
CA LEU A 17 7.46 7.66 5.74
C LEU A 17 8.47 7.79 6.88
N HIS A 18 9.48 6.91 6.91
CA HIS A 18 10.56 7.00 7.89
C HIS A 18 11.32 8.33 7.78
N ARG A 19 11.61 8.81 6.57
CA ARG A 19 12.22 10.13 6.35
C ARG A 19 11.34 11.30 6.83
N LEU A 20 10.02 11.10 6.87
CA LEU A 20 9.04 12.04 7.42
C LEU A 20 8.85 11.89 8.94
N GLY A 21 9.70 11.13 9.62
CA GLY A 21 9.63 10.90 11.08
C GLY A 21 8.58 9.88 11.51
N LYS A 22 7.86 9.24 10.58
CA LYS A 22 6.94 8.13 10.88
C LYS A 22 7.75 6.83 10.93
N THR A 23 8.25 6.47 12.12
CA THR A 23 9.18 5.34 12.30
C THR A 23 8.51 3.97 12.43
N GLU A 24 7.25 3.94 12.86
CA GLU A 24 6.49 2.70 13.11
C GLU A 24 5.67 2.28 11.87
N VAL A 25 6.36 2.00 10.76
CA VAL A 25 5.69 1.63 9.49
C VAL A 25 5.97 0.17 9.14
N PRO A 26 5.13 -0.77 9.61
CA PRO A 26 5.28 -2.17 9.24
C PRO A 26 4.99 -2.37 7.75
N VAL A 27 5.75 -3.26 7.13
CA VAL A 27 5.46 -3.80 5.80
C VAL A 27 4.68 -5.09 5.95
N TYR A 28 3.56 -5.22 5.23
CA TYR A 28 2.80 -6.46 5.20
C TYR A 28 3.51 -7.48 4.29
N ASP A 29 4.14 -8.49 4.91
CA ASP A 29 4.71 -9.65 4.19
C ASP A 29 3.63 -10.37 3.37
N GLY A 30 3.96 -10.84 2.16
CA GLY A 30 2.97 -11.38 1.21
C GLY A 30 2.07 -10.33 0.51
N SER A 31 1.70 -9.25 1.20
CA SER A 31 0.89 -8.12 0.69
C SER A 31 -0.37 -8.55 -0.09
N TRP A 32 -0.71 -7.85 -1.20
CA TRP A 32 -1.92 -8.15 -1.98
C TRP A 32 -1.94 -9.58 -2.50
N THR A 33 -0.79 -10.15 -2.90
CA THR A 33 -0.77 -11.52 -3.42
C THR A 33 -1.22 -12.53 -2.36
N GLU A 34 -0.78 -12.40 -1.10
CA GLU A 34 -1.25 -13.27 -0.02
C GLU A 34 -2.72 -13.00 0.30
N TRP A 35 -3.10 -11.73 0.54
CA TRP A 35 -4.48 -11.36 0.85
C TRP A 35 -5.49 -11.84 -0.21
N ALA A 36 -5.15 -11.64 -1.48
CA ALA A 36 -5.99 -12.00 -2.60
C ALA A 36 -6.05 -13.51 -2.85
N THR A 37 -5.27 -14.34 -2.16
CA THR A 37 -5.39 -15.80 -2.24
C THR A 37 -6.34 -16.39 -1.19
N GLU A 38 -6.65 -15.65 -0.12
CA GLU A 38 -7.56 -16.11 0.92
C GLU A 38 -9.03 -15.97 0.51
N PRO A 39 -9.78 -17.07 0.31
CA PRO A 39 -11.11 -17.04 -0.31
C PRO A 39 -12.13 -16.16 0.43
N ASP A 40 -12.06 -16.16 1.76
CA ASP A 40 -13.03 -15.48 2.62
C ASP A 40 -12.69 -14.02 2.90
N LEU A 41 -11.52 -13.55 2.45
CA LEU A 41 -11.13 -12.16 2.65
C LEU A 41 -11.82 -11.22 1.65
N PRO A 42 -12.37 -10.09 2.12
CA PRO A 42 -12.96 -9.07 1.27
C PRO A 42 -11.92 -8.40 0.37
N MET A 43 -12.33 -8.01 -0.84
CA MET A 43 -11.46 -7.42 -1.85
C MET A 43 -11.60 -5.90 -2.00
N GLU A 44 -12.62 -5.29 -1.39
CA GLU A 44 -12.92 -3.84 -1.36
C GLU A 44 -13.87 -3.54 -0.19
N GLY A 45 -14.06 -2.26 0.14
CA GLY A 45 -15.04 -1.78 1.14
C GLY A 45 -14.46 -1.37 2.49
N GLU A 46 -15.31 -1.27 3.50
CA GLU A 46 -14.94 -0.97 4.89
C GLU A 46 -14.56 -2.30 5.60
N GLY A 47 -13.27 -2.59 5.70
CA GLY A 47 -12.77 -3.88 6.17
C GLY A 47 -12.85 -4.09 7.67
N TRP A 48 -13.53 -5.16 8.10
CA TRP A 48 -13.56 -5.58 9.51
C TRP A 48 -12.17 -5.86 10.11
N TYR A 49 -11.19 -6.26 9.29
CA TYR A 49 -9.82 -6.50 9.72
C TYR A 49 -9.09 -5.20 10.07
N LEU A 50 -9.40 -4.10 9.37
CA LEU A 50 -9.01 -2.77 9.81
C LEU A 50 -9.84 -2.30 11.00
N LEU A 51 -11.11 -2.67 11.17
CA LEU A 51 -11.90 -2.25 12.35
C LEU A 51 -11.25 -2.65 13.69
N ASN A 52 -10.49 -3.74 13.75
CA ASN A 52 -9.71 -4.08 14.95
C ASN A 52 -8.42 -3.26 15.13
N ASN A 53 -7.78 -2.81 14.04
CA ASN A 53 -6.67 -1.85 14.08
C ASN A 53 -7.14 -0.38 14.23
N ILE A 54 -8.38 -0.07 13.80
CA ILE A 54 -9.06 1.22 13.84
C ILE A 54 -9.69 1.46 15.21
N LYS A 55 -9.97 0.43 16.01
CA LYS A 55 -10.36 0.62 17.43
C LYS A 55 -9.31 1.43 18.21
N ASP A 56 -8.05 1.38 17.77
CA ASP A 56 -6.97 2.20 18.31
C ASP A 56 -6.61 3.42 17.43
N GLN A 57 -7.23 3.59 16.24
CA GLN A 57 -7.06 4.71 15.30
C GLN A 57 -5.61 5.12 14.94
N THR A 58 -4.59 4.34 15.25
CA THR A 58 -3.22 4.88 15.23
C THR A 58 -2.54 4.90 13.86
N ASN A 59 -2.94 4.06 12.88
CA ASN A 59 -2.14 3.88 11.66
C ASN A 59 -2.94 3.59 10.38
N GLN A 60 -2.75 4.41 9.33
CA GLN A 60 -3.28 4.20 7.98
C GLN A 60 -2.55 3.04 7.26
N HIS A 61 -3.30 2.20 6.52
CA HIS A 61 -2.75 1.23 5.56
C HIS A 61 -2.60 1.92 4.20
N ILE A 62 -1.40 1.90 3.62
CA ILE A 62 -1.12 2.42 2.27
C ILE A 62 -0.64 1.31 1.30
N ASP A 63 -1.09 1.37 0.05
CA ASP A 63 -0.79 0.39 -1.01
C ASP A 63 0.01 1.05 -2.14
N ALA A 64 1.19 0.50 -2.42
CA ALA A 64 2.16 1.01 -3.38
C ALA A 64 1.85 0.69 -4.86
N ARG A 65 0.81 -0.11 -5.13
CA ARG A 65 0.42 -0.50 -6.49
C ARG A 65 -0.10 0.70 -7.29
N SER A 66 -0.18 0.53 -8.61
CA SER A 66 -0.80 1.53 -9.47
C SER A 66 -2.29 1.67 -9.15
N LYS A 67 -2.85 2.86 -9.36
CA LYS A 67 -4.27 3.14 -9.15
C LYS A 67 -5.17 2.18 -9.94
N ALA A 68 -4.79 1.86 -11.17
CA ALA A 68 -5.55 0.92 -12.00
C ALA A 68 -5.63 -0.50 -11.40
N ARG A 69 -4.54 -1.00 -10.79
CA ARG A 69 -4.54 -2.30 -10.09
C ARG A 69 -5.30 -2.25 -8.78
N PHE A 70 -5.13 -1.16 -8.03
CA PHE A 70 -5.85 -0.91 -6.78
C PHE A 70 -7.38 -0.85 -7.00
N ASP A 71 -7.83 -0.17 -8.05
CA ASP A 71 -9.23 -0.07 -8.46
C ASP A 71 -9.75 -1.31 -9.19
N GLY A 72 -8.91 -2.34 -9.36
CA GLY A 72 -9.25 -3.56 -10.09
C GLY A 72 -9.52 -3.37 -11.59
N THR A 73 -9.24 -2.20 -12.15
CA THR A 73 -9.42 -1.90 -13.59
C THR A 73 -8.29 -2.46 -14.47
N ALA A 74 -7.15 -2.80 -13.87
CA ALA A 74 -6.08 -3.53 -14.51
C ALA A 74 -5.84 -4.88 -13.79
N PRO A 75 -5.51 -5.96 -14.53
CA PRO A 75 -5.23 -7.25 -13.93
C PRO A 75 -3.94 -7.23 -13.11
N GLU A 76 -3.88 -8.09 -12.11
CA GLU A 76 -2.62 -8.37 -11.42
C GLU A 76 -1.66 -9.12 -12.36
N PRO A 77 -0.34 -8.83 -12.32
CA PRO A 77 0.63 -9.49 -13.20
C PRO A 77 0.71 -11.01 -13.02
N ARG A 78 0.33 -11.50 -11.84
CA ARG A 78 0.32 -12.93 -11.51
C ARG A 78 -1.04 -13.52 -11.82
N LYS A 79 -1.05 -14.61 -12.58
CA LYS A 79 -2.26 -15.33 -12.97
C LYS A 79 -3.02 -15.84 -11.74
N GLY A 80 -4.34 -15.65 -11.74
CA GLY A 80 -5.23 -16.18 -10.69
C GLY A 80 -5.32 -15.31 -9.43
N ILE A 81 -4.61 -14.19 -9.37
CA ILE A 81 -4.76 -13.22 -8.28
C ILE A 81 -6.00 -12.36 -8.54
N ARG A 82 -6.84 -12.22 -7.51
CA ARG A 82 -8.06 -11.41 -7.56
C ARG A 82 -7.73 -9.92 -7.76
N SER A 83 -8.64 -9.19 -8.40
CA SER A 83 -8.57 -7.72 -8.55
C SER A 83 -9.13 -7.00 -7.31
N GLY A 84 -8.74 -5.73 -7.11
CA GLY A 84 -9.18 -4.91 -5.99
C GLY A 84 -8.03 -4.53 -5.05
N HIS A 85 -8.37 -4.26 -3.79
CA HIS A 85 -7.43 -3.80 -2.77
C HIS A 85 -7.83 -4.22 -1.35
N ILE A 86 -6.91 -4.09 -0.40
CA ILE A 86 -7.24 -4.41 0.99
C ILE A 86 -8.25 -3.35 1.47
N PRO A 87 -9.44 -3.76 1.95
CA PRO A 87 -10.48 -2.82 2.38
C PRO A 87 -9.96 -1.76 3.35
N GLY A 88 -10.33 -0.49 3.13
CA GLY A 88 -9.88 0.69 3.90
C GLY A 88 -8.41 1.11 3.73
N SER A 89 -7.64 0.46 2.84
CA SER A 89 -6.32 0.95 2.45
C SER A 89 -6.42 2.18 1.54
N LYS A 90 -5.37 3.02 1.53
CA LYS A 90 -5.22 4.14 0.59
C LYS A 90 -4.21 3.78 -0.50
N CYS A 91 -4.49 4.14 -1.74
CA CYS A 91 -3.55 3.97 -2.85
C CYS A 91 -2.53 5.10 -2.86
N VAL A 92 -1.24 4.77 -2.72
CA VAL A 92 -0.10 5.68 -2.90
C VAL A 92 0.87 5.03 -3.88
N PRO A 93 0.65 5.16 -5.20
CA PRO A 93 1.52 4.54 -6.19
C PRO A 93 2.99 4.92 -5.97
N PHE A 94 3.86 3.93 -5.78
CA PHE A 94 5.26 4.19 -5.43
C PHE A 94 6.02 5.16 -6.37
N PRO A 95 5.73 5.28 -7.69
CA PRO A 95 6.44 6.24 -8.52
C PRO A 95 6.21 7.70 -8.09
N GLN A 96 5.11 7.97 -7.38
CA GLN A 96 4.83 9.30 -6.82
C GLN A 96 5.74 9.66 -5.64
N MET A 97 6.46 8.69 -5.06
CA MET A 97 7.44 8.92 -4.01
C MET A 97 8.86 9.13 -4.56
N LEU A 98 9.04 9.06 -5.88
CA LEU A 98 10.33 9.10 -6.53
C LEU A 98 10.46 10.34 -7.42
N ASP A 99 11.62 10.96 -7.39
CA ASP A 99 12.00 11.93 -8.41
C ASP A 99 12.12 11.23 -9.77
N SER A 100 11.47 11.78 -10.80
CA SER A 100 11.37 11.14 -12.11
C SER A 100 12.70 11.07 -12.86
N SER A 101 13.65 11.94 -12.51
CA SER A 101 14.94 12.06 -13.20
C SER A 101 16.02 11.16 -12.58
N SER A 102 16.12 11.17 -11.25
CA SER A 102 17.13 10.45 -10.48
C SER A 102 16.67 9.09 -9.99
N HIS A 103 15.36 8.82 -9.99
CA HIS A 103 14.73 7.64 -9.39
C HIS A 103 15.06 7.44 -7.90
N THR A 104 15.44 8.53 -7.22
CA THR A 104 15.62 8.54 -5.76
C THR A 104 14.35 9.06 -5.09
N LEU A 105 14.22 8.86 -3.77
CA LEU A 105 13.08 9.38 -3.03
C LEU A 105 13.03 10.91 -3.15
N LEU A 106 11.82 11.45 -3.30
CA LEU A 106 11.58 12.88 -3.27
C LEU A 106 12.17 13.55 -2.00
N PRO A 107 12.47 14.86 -2.05
CA PRO A 107 12.65 15.66 -0.85
C PRO A 107 11.48 15.47 0.13
N THR A 108 11.74 15.68 1.43
CA THR A 108 10.73 15.44 2.46
C THR A 108 9.53 16.36 2.30
N GLU A 109 9.73 17.62 1.91
CA GLU A 109 8.64 18.57 1.66
C GLU A 109 7.64 18.09 0.61
N ASP A 110 8.13 17.50 -0.50
CA ASP A 110 7.26 17.02 -1.59
C ASP A 110 6.60 15.68 -1.25
N ALA A 111 7.26 14.85 -0.44
CA ALA A 111 6.76 13.54 -0.04
C ALA A 111 5.59 13.62 0.96
N GLU A 112 5.49 14.69 1.76
CA GLU A 112 4.39 14.89 2.71
C GLU A 112 3.02 15.02 2.03
N GLU A 113 2.98 15.62 0.84
CA GLU A 113 1.73 15.85 0.10
C GLU A 113 1.11 14.54 -0.43
N MET A 114 1.89 13.45 -0.46
CA MET A 114 1.49 12.17 -1.05
C MET A 114 0.86 11.20 -0.04
N ILE A 115 0.91 11.47 1.28
CA ILE A 115 0.57 10.47 2.33
C ILE A 115 -0.27 10.98 3.49
#